data_AF-A0A4V1S7Y4-F1
#
_entry.id   AF-A0A4V1S7Y4-F1
#
_cell.length_a   1.000
_cell.length_b   1.000
_cell.length_c   1.000
_cell.angle_alpha   90.00
_cell.angle_beta   90.00
_cell.angle_gamma   90.00
#
_symmetry.space_group_name_H-M   'P 1'
#
loop_
_entity.id
_entity.type
_entity.pdbx_description
1 polymer ?
#
loop_
_entity_poly.entity_id
_entity_poly.type
_entity_poly.pdbx_seq_one_letter_code
_entity_poly.pdbx_strand_id
1 'polypeptide(L)'
;MSGMSGKHGGDAGGGKNPPPDPFAALGGLGDLPEGPTPRETQAADPVAKTSKRGQNTNRGRVDIIRQSRGGKGITVAKNFIGISLTEKQELAKKMQKSFGVGGTVKDGCIEIQGDKRDEMKRILTEAGFRPVFAGG
;
A
#
# COMPACT_ATOMS: atom_id res chain seq x y z
N MET A 1 37.84 54.29 -61.75
CA MET A 1 36.41 53.97 -61.59
C MET A 1 36.27 52.66 -60.83
N SER A 2 35.42 52.65 -59.80
CA SER A 2 34.57 51.56 -59.26
C SER A 2 35.18 50.19 -58.99
N GLY A 3 35.13 49.59 -57.80
CA GLY A 3 34.43 49.89 -56.55
C GLY A 3 34.45 48.59 -55.73
N MET A 4 34.95 48.62 -54.49
CA MET A 4 34.94 47.48 -53.57
C MET A 4 33.60 47.42 -52.80
N SER A 5 32.87 46.31 -52.95
CA SER A 5 31.75 45.85 -52.11
C SER A 5 31.76 44.32 -52.18
N GLY A 6 31.47 43.51 -51.17
CA GLY A 6 31.09 43.62 -49.76
C GLY A 6 31.21 42.18 -49.21
N LYS A 7 31.71 41.97 -47.99
CA LYS A 7 30.96 41.75 -46.74
C LYS A 7 30.55 40.27 -46.49
N HIS A 8 31.20 39.67 -45.47
CA HIS A 8 30.78 38.58 -44.54
C HIS A 8 30.37 37.21 -45.18
N GLY A 9 31.02 36.08 -44.88
CA GLY A 9 31.03 35.36 -43.59
C GLY A 9 29.67 34.67 -43.35
N GLY A 10 29.48 33.37 -43.21
CA GLY A 10 30.32 32.18 -43.11
C GLY A 10 29.39 30.94 -43.02
N ASP A 11 29.99 29.76 -43.20
CA ASP A 11 29.55 28.42 -42.77
C ASP A 11 28.04 28.05 -42.79
N ALA A 12 27.62 27.29 -43.81
CA ALA A 12 26.37 26.52 -43.77
C ALA A 12 26.69 25.07 -43.39
N GLY A 13 27.04 24.85 -42.12
CA GLY A 13 27.14 23.53 -41.52
C GLY A 13 25.76 22.89 -41.32
N GLY A 14 25.57 21.68 -41.86
CA GLY A 14 24.36 20.90 -41.68
C GLY A 14 24.09 20.57 -40.22
N GLY A 15 22.90 20.94 -39.74
CA GLY A 15 22.40 20.61 -38.40
C GLY A 15 21.02 19.97 -38.52
N LYS A 16 20.93 18.70 -38.14
CA LYS A 16 19.69 17.92 -38.04
C LYS A 16 18.74 18.61 -37.06
N ASN A 17 17.56 19.04 -37.48
CA ASN A 17 16.50 19.43 -36.54
C ASN A 17 15.92 18.16 -35.92
N PRO A 18 16.06 17.91 -34.60
CA PRO A 18 15.31 16.84 -33.94
C PRO A 18 13.80 17.20 -33.94
N PRO A 19 12.89 16.20 -33.91
CA PRO A 19 11.47 16.47 -33.74
C PRO A 19 11.20 17.20 -32.41
N PRO A 20 10.14 18.02 -32.31
CA PRO A 20 9.88 18.80 -31.11
C PRO A 20 9.65 17.89 -29.91
N ASP A 21 10.48 18.05 -28.88
CA ASP A 21 10.35 17.33 -27.63
C ASP A 21 9.00 17.66 -26.96
N PRO A 22 8.14 16.67 -26.70
CA PRO A 22 6.81 16.89 -26.10
C PRO A 22 6.87 17.47 -24.67
N PHE A 23 8.06 17.47 -24.07
CA PHE A 23 8.32 18.01 -22.73
C PHE A 23 8.97 19.40 -22.73
N ALA A 24 9.22 20.01 -23.91
CA ALA A 24 9.77 21.36 -24.00
C ALA A 24 8.89 22.42 -23.30
N ALA A 25 7.58 22.15 -23.17
CA ALA A 25 6.64 23.01 -22.43
C ALA A 25 6.82 23.00 -20.91
N LEU A 26 7.65 22.11 -20.34
CA LEU A 26 7.87 22.01 -18.89
C LEU A 26 9.13 22.73 -18.39
N GLY A 27 9.91 23.34 -19.28
CA GLY A 27 11.16 24.03 -18.92
C GLY A 27 11.00 25.26 -18.01
N GLY A 28 9.77 25.70 -17.73
CA GLY A 28 9.45 26.89 -16.94
C GLY A 28 8.86 26.64 -15.55
N LEU A 29 8.83 25.40 -15.04
CA LEU A 29 8.28 25.11 -13.70
C LEU A 29 9.35 25.25 -12.61
N GLY A 30 9.96 26.44 -12.54
CA GLY A 30 11.03 26.81 -11.60
C GLY A 30 10.54 27.43 -10.28
N ASP A 31 9.23 27.47 -10.04
CA ASP A 31 8.65 27.98 -8.79
C ASP A 31 7.41 27.14 -8.44
N LEU A 32 7.66 25.95 -7.88
CA LEU A 32 6.62 25.24 -7.16
C LEU A 32 6.61 25.77 -5.72
N PRO A 33 5.47 26.21 -5.18
CA PRO A 33 5.38 26.51 -3.76
C PRO A 33 5.76 25.26 -2.98
N GLU A 34 6.67 25.38 -2.01
CA GLU A 34 6.86 24.35 -1.01
C GLU A 34 5.48 24.01 -0.45
N GLY A 35 5.06 22.77 -0.67
CA GLY A 35 3.75 22.31 -0.24
C GLY A 35 3.57 22.66 1.24
N PRO A 36 2.34 23.01 1.66
CA PRO A 36 2.07 23.34 3.04
C PRO A 36 2.66 22.22 3.91
N THR A 37 3.55 22.62 4.82
CA THR A 37 4.05 21.82 5.92
C THR A 37 2.93 20.89 6.37
N PRO A 38 3.15 19.57 6.44
CA PRO A 38 2.18 18.66 7.02
C PRO A 38 1.86 19.16 8.43
N ARG A 39 0.79 19.93 8.52
CA ARG A 39 0.15 20.30 9.76
C ARG A 39 -0.18 18.97 10.40
N GLU A 40 0.55 18.70 11.48
CA GLU A 40 0.33 17.60 12.40
C GLU A 40 -1.14 17.18 12.41
N THR A 41 -1.42 16.08 11.76
CA THR A 41 -2.27 15.05 12.35
C THR A 41 -1.32 13.94 12.77
N GLN A 42 -0.72 14.17 13.95
CA GLN A 42 -0.41 13.12 14.90
C GLN A 42 -1.62 12.15 14.90
N ALA A 43 -1.47 10.85 14.69
CA ALA A 43 -0.55 9.97 15.41
C ALA A 43 0.08 8.94 14.45
N ALA A 44 1.24 9.29 13.92
CA ALA A 44 2.32 8.31 13.85
C ALA A 44 2.99 8.33 15.21
N ASP A 45 2.52 7.48 16.13
CA ASP A 45 3.34 7.03 17.24
C ASP A 45 4.24 5.90 16.73
N PRO A 46 5.56 6.10 16.57
CA PRO A 46 6.50 5.01 16.43
C PRO A 46 6.84 4.47 17.83
N VAL A 47 5.91 3.73 18.43
CA VAL A 47 6.17 2.90 19.63
C VAL A 47 5.20 1.71 19.56
N ALA A 48 5.61 0.44 19.56
CA ALA A 48 6.56 -0.13 20.49
C ALA A 48 7.32 -1.32 19.87
N LYS A 49 8.65 -1.26 19.99
CA LYS A 49 9.40 -2.47 20.34
C LYS A 49 8.87 -2.95 21.69
N THR A 50 8.72 -4.26 21.83
CA THR A 50 8.12 -5.00 22.96
C THR A 50 6.60 -5.12 22.86
N SER A 51 6.11 -6.30 22.53
CA SER A 51 6.01 -7.24 23.63
C SER A 51 6.54 -8.61 23.28
N LYS A 52 7.74 -8.87 23.80
CA LYS A 52 8.07 -10.18 24.38
C LYS A 52 7.17 -10.35 25.61
N ARG A 53 5.87 -10.49 25.38
CA ARG A 53 4.93 -11.00 26.37
C ARG A 53 4.61 -12.39 25.88
N GLY A 54 5.53 -13.30 26.17
CA GLY A 54 5.05 -14.61 26.56
C GLY A 54 3.94 -14.37 27.58
N GLN A 55 2.87 -15.15 27.47
CA GLN A 55 2.05 -15.69 28.56
C GLN A 55 0.68 -16.01 27.98
N ASN A 56 0.46 -17.32 27.87
CA ASN A 56 -0.72 -18.04 27.41
C ASN A 56 -0.99 -18.06 25.89
N THR A 57 -0.50 -19.11 25.23
CA THR A 57 -0.68 -19.46 23.80
C THR A 57 -2.11 -19.87 23.43
N ASN A 58 -3.11 -19.39 24.17
CA ASN A 58 -4.50 -19.78 23.99
C ASN A 58 -5.42 -18.54 24.02
N ARG A 59 -5.27 -17.65 23.03
CA ARG A 59 -6.27 -16.57 22.80
C ARG A 59 -7.62 -17.08 22.30
N GLY A 60 -7.83 -18.39 22.27
CA GLY A 60 -9.08 -19.03 21.81
C GLY A 60 -9.08 -19.43 20.34
N ARG A 61 -10.17 -20.09 19.95
CA ARG A 61 -10.41 -20.60 18.59
C ARG A 61 -10.89 -19.48 17.67
N VAL A 62 -10.36 -19.43 16.46
CA VAL A 62 -10.82 -18.54 15.38
C VAL A 62 -11.22 -19.40 14.19
N ASP A 63 -12.38 -19.14 13.59
CA ASP A 63 -12.84 -19.88 12.41
C ASP A 63 -12.52 -19.11 11.14
N ILE A 64 -11.82 -19.76 10.21
CA ILE A 64 -11.47 -19.23 8.90
C ILE A 64 -12.40 -19.87 7.87
N ILE A 65 -13.18 -19.05 7.18
CA ILE A 65 -14.17 -19.47 6.21
C ILE A 65 -13.86 -18.87 4.85
N ARG A 66 -14.00 -19.67 3.80
CA ARG A 66 -14.03 -19.17 2.43
C ARG A 66 -15.47 -18.80 2.08
N GLN A 67 -15.69 -17.58 1.60
CA GLN A 67 -16.95 -17.14 1.04
C GLN A 67 -16.75 -16.59 -0.36
N SER A 68 -17.83 -16.43 -1.11
CA SER A 68 -17.83 -15.78 -2.43
C SER A 68 -18.79 -14.60 -2.38
N ARG A 69 -18.29 -13.39 -2.64
CA ARG A 69 -19.08 -12.17 -2.68
C ARG A 69 -19.00 -11.57 -4.08
N GLY A 70 -20.11 -11.65 -4.82
CA GLY A 70 -20.19 -11.14 -6.20
C GLY A 70 -19.22 -11.84 -7.17
N GLY A 71 -19.09 -13.17 -7.06
CA GLY A 71 -18.17 -13.96 -7.88
C GLY A 71 -16.70 -13.90 -7.44
N LYS A 72 -16.33 -13.01 -6.52
CA LYS A 72 -14.97 -12.90 -5.99
C LYS A 72 -14.84 -13.67 -4.67
N GLY A 73 -13.84 -14.53 -4.58
CA GLY A 73 -13.52 -15.25 -3.34
C GLY A 73 -13.05 -14.29 -2.25
N ILE A 74 -13.55 -14.47 -1.03
CA ILE A 74 -13.11 -13.76 0.18
C ILE A 74 -12.83 -14.78 1.28
N THR A 75 -11.86 -14.49 2.12
CA THR A 75 -11.54 -15.26 3.32
C THR A 75 -12.00 -14.46 4.54
N VAL A 76 -12.82 -15.07 5.38
CA VAL A 76 -13.40 -14.44 6.58
C VAL A 76 -12.89 -15.15 7.83
N ALA A 77 -12.28 -14.43 8.75
CA ALA A 77 -12.05 -14.90 10.11
C ALA A 77 -13.16 -14.41 11.04
N LYS A 78 -13.73 -15.33 11.81
CA LYS A 78 -14.77 -15.05 12.79
C LYS A 78 -14.54 -15.84 14.09
N ASN A 79 -15.48 -15.71 15.03
CA ASN A 79 -15.40 -16.34 16.35
C ASN A 79 -14.20 -15.86 17.19
N PHE A 80 -13.85 -14.59 17.04
CA PHE A 80 -12.82 -13.97 17.87
C PHE A 80 -13.29 -13.83 19.33
N ILE A 81 -12.57 -14.45 20.27
CA ILE A 81 -12.89 -14.44 21.71
C ILE A 81 -11.94 -13.49 22.45
N GLY A 82 -12.49 -12.61 23.29
CA GLY A 82 -11.69 -11.78 24.21
C GLY A 82 -10.79 -10.72 23.53
N ILE A 83 -11.06 -10.37 22.28
CA ILE A 83 -10.30 -9.35 21.52
C ILE A 83 -11.19 -8.15 21.20
N SER A 84 -10.63 -6.95 21.37
CA SER A 84 -11.32 -5.68 21.11
C SER A 84 -11.45 -5.39 19.60
N LEU A 85 -12.32 -4.44 19.24
CA LEU A 85 -12.44 -3.99 17.85
C LEU A 85 -11.14 -3.37 17.33
N THR A 86 -10.41 -2.64 18.16
CA THR A 86 -9.12 -2.03 17.83
C THR A 86 -8.11 -3.10 17.46
N GLU A 87 -7.96 -4.14 18.28
CA GLU A 87 -7.02 -5.23 17.99
C GLU A 87 -7.42 -6.02 16.73
N LYS A 88 -8.72 -6.20 16.47
CA LYS A 88 -9.19 -6.78 15.19
C LYS A 88 -8.76 -5.93 14.00
N GLN A 89 -8.85 -4.61 14.10
CA GLN A 89 -8.42 -3.69 13.04
C GLN A 89 -6.90 -3.73 12.84
N GLU A 90 -6.13 -3.80 13.91
CA GLU A 90 -4.67 -3.95 13.82
C GLU A 90 -4.28 -5.27 13.14
N LEU A 91 -4.96 -6.36 13.51
CA LEU A 91 -4.74 -7.66 12.88
C LEU A 91 -5.14 -7.65 11.39
N ALA A 92 -6.26 -7.01 11.05
CA ALA A 92 -6.68 -6.82 9.67
C ALA A 92 -5.66 -5.99 8.86
N LYS A 93 -5.12 -4.90 9.43
CA LYS A 93 -4.06 -4.10 8.80
C LYS A 93 -2.78 -4.92 8.60
N LYS A 94 -2.39 -5.73 9.59
CA LYS A 94 -1.25 -6.64 9.48
C LYS A 94 -1.44 -7.64 8.34
N MET A 95 -2.62 -8.26 8.26
CA MET A 95 -2.99 -9.17 7.18
C MET A 95 -2.95 -8.48 5.81
N GLN A 96 -3.54 -7.29 5.68
CA GLN A 96 -3.51 -6.52 4.42
C GLN A 96 -2.08 -6.23 3.96
N LYS A 97 -1.20 -5.82 4.87
CA LYS A 97 0.21 -5.55 4.57
C LYS A 97 0.97 -6.82 4.15
N SER A 98 0.72 -7.95 4.82
CA SER A 98 1.35 -9.22 4.48
C SER A 98 0.86 -9.80 3.15
N PHE A 99 -0.42 -9.65 2.84
CA PHE A 99 -1.04 -10.31 1.68
C PHE A 99 -1.06 -9.43 0.43
N GLY A 100 -0.86 -8.11 0.57
CA GLY A 100 -0.98 -7.14 -0.52
C GLY A 100 -2.39 -7.00 -1.07
N VAL A 101 -3.41 -7.39 -0.29
CA VAL A 101 -4.82 -7.34 -0.68
C VAL A 101 -5.61 -6.48 0.28
N GLY A 102 -6.71 -5.91 -0.21
CA GLY A 102 -7.66 -5.18 0.63
C GLY A 102 -8.38 -6.11 1.61
N GLY A 103 -8.69 -5.57 2.78
CA GLY A 103 -9.45 -6.25 3.82
C GLY A 103 -10.14 -5.26 4.74
N THR A 104 -11.19 -5.71 5.43
CA THR A 104 -11.95 -4.86 6.35
C THR A 104 -12.38 -5.65 7.58
N VAL A 105 -12.66 -4.94 8.67
CA VAL A 105 -13.33 -5.53 9.83
C VAL A 105 -14.81 -5.18 9.73
N LYS A 106 -15.65 -6.19 9.62
CA LYS A 106 -17.10 -6.03 9.50
C LYS A 106 -17.81 -6.98 10.46
N ASP A 107 -18.78 -6.46 11.22
CA ASP A 107 -19.55 -7.25 12.19
C ASP A 107 -18.65 -8.03 13.17
N GLY A 108 -17.51 -7.44 13.54
CA GLY A 108 -16.52 -8.09 14.41
C GLY A 108 -15.78 -9.28 13.78
N CYS A 109 -15.88 -9.47 12.47
CA CYS A 109 -15.16 -10.43 11.65
C CYS A 109 -14.12 -9.73 10.78
N ILE A 110 -13.03 -10.41 10.44
CA ILE A 110 -12.01 -9.88 9.52
C ILE A 110 -12.24 -10.50 8.15
N GLU A 111 -12.51 -9.67 7.14
CA GLU A 111 -12.74 -10.08 5.76
C GLU A 111 -11.53 -9.69 4.91
N ILE A 112 -10.96 -10.64 4.18
CA ILE A 112 -9.79 -10.47 3.31
C ILE A 112 -10.16 -10.91 1.89
N GLN A 113 -9.74 -10.17 0.87
CA GLN A 113 -9.97 -10.58 -0.53
C GLN A 113 -9.09 -11.77 -0.93
N GLY A 114 -9.66 -12.71 -1.69
CA GLY A 114 -8.98 -13.91 -2.18
C GLY A 114 -9.11 -15.12 -1.25
N ASP A 115 -8.55 -16.25 -1.70
CA ASP A 115 -8.40 -17.46 -0.88
C ASP A 115 -7.01 -17.43 -0.22
N LYS A 116 -6.94 -16.82 0.96
CA LYS A 116 -5.71 -16.62 1.73
C LYS A 116 -5.74 -17.41 3.04
N ARG A 117 -6.46 -18.53 3.05
CA ARG A 117 -6.73 -19.34 4.26
C ARG A 117 -5.46 -19.81 4.96
N ASP A 118 -4.48 -20.32 4.22
CA ASP A 118 -3.20 -20.78 4.78
C ASP A 118 -2.36 -19.65 5.37
N GLU A 119 -2.27 -18.53 4.65
CA GLU A 119 -1.50 -17.36 5.09
C GLU A 119 -2.13 -16.70 6.31
N MET A 120 -3.47 -16.60 6.32
CA MET A 120 -4.25 -16.15 7.46
C MET A 120 -4.06 -17.05 8.68
N LYS A 121 -4.07 -18.37 8.48
CA LYS A 121 -3.80 -19.35 9.54
C LYS A 121 -2.44 -19.11 10.18
N ARG A 122 -1.40 -18.85 9.38
CA ARG A 122 -0.04 -18.57 9.90
C ARG A 122 -0.04 -17.32 10.78
N ILE A 123 -0.55 -16.20 10.28
CA ILE A 123 -0.60 -14.93 11.04
C ILE A 123 -1.41 -15.06 12.34
N LEU A 124 -2.55 -15.75 12.30
CA LEU A 124 -3.38 -15.99 13.49
C LEU A 124 -2.67 -16.88 14.51
N THR A 125 -1.95 -17.90 14.05
CA THR A 125 -1.16 -18.79 14.91
C THR A 125 -0.01 -18.04 15.57
N GLU A 126 0.73 -17.23 14.81
CA GLU A 126 1.78 -16.35 15.33
C GLU A 126 1.24 -15.31 16.32
N ALA A 127 0.00 -14.85 16.12
CA ALA A 127 -0.70 -13.97 17.04
C ALA A 127 -1.29 -14.69 18.27
N GLY A 128 -1.09 -16.00 18.42
CA GLY A 128 -1.51 -16.78 19.61
C GLY A 128 -2.95 -17.29 19.57
N PHE A 129 -3.63 -17.24 18.43
CA PHE A 129 -4.96 -17.82 18.22
C PHE A 129 -4.87 -19.27 17.74
N ARG A 130 -5.99 -19.99 17.84
CA ARG A 130 -6.16 -21.35 17.31
C ARG A 130 -7.07 -21.33 16.07
N PRO A 131 -6.53 -21.01 14.87
CA PRO A 131 -7.31 -20.98 13.64
C PRO A 131 -7.78 -22.38 13.20
N VAL A 132 -9.05 -22.49 12.83
CA VAL A 132 -9.69 -23.70 12.30
C VAL A 132 -10.35 -23.36 10.97
N PHE A 133 -10.15 -24.18 9.95
CA PHE A 133 -10.87 -24.01 8.70
C PHE A 133 -12.31 -24.49 8.88
N ALA A 134 -13.26 -23.60 8.61
CA ALA A 134 -14.69 -23.87 8.70
C ALA A 134 -15.34 -23.71 7.32
N GLY A 135 -16.24 -24.62 6.97
CA GLY A 135 -16.78 -24.76 5.62
C GLY A 135 -15.85 -25.57 4.73
N GLY A 136 -16.34 -26.72 4.25
CA GLY A 136 -15.66 -27.60 3.30
C GLY A 136 -15.61 -27.00 1.91
#